data_AF-A0A927J7R7-F1
#
_entry.id   AF-A0A927J7R7-F1
#
_cell.length_a   1.000
_cell.length_b   1.000
_cell.length_c   1.000
_cell.angle_alpha   90.00
_cell.angle_beta   90.00
_cell.angle_gamma   90.00
#
_symmetry.space_group_name_H-M   'P 1'
#
loop_
_entity.id
_entity.type
_entity.pdbx_description
1 polymer ?
#
loop_
_entity_poly.entity_id
_entity_poly.type
_entity_poly.pdbx_seq_one_letter_code
_entity_poly.pdbx_strand_id
1 'polypeptide(L)'
;MKKVSKRDSVIFIIILSLLLLPGMSALAQAKRYKAYDDYVDTYKSIALDHMKKHKIPASITLAQGLLESGAGKSSLARDANNHFGIKCHKDWTGGKVYKADDNLNDCFRKYKKVEDSYEDHSQFLKRSRYSPLFSLKITDYRGWARGLQQLGYATDQAYANKLIKLIEDYELYQYDKKGKSTSELQEEEQRFLTQNYKHTPYKTHNLVYVIAQDEDTYEGIAVEFGFKAKDLCKYNEVPEGFPLKAGDLVYFEKKKSKADKPYYDHVVQVGESMHSISQLYGVKVKNLYKMNKKDYEYVPVEGDVLRLR
;
A
#
# COMPACT_ATOMS: atom_id res chain seq x y z
N MET A 1 -30.83 -80.66 3.69
CA MET A 1 -30.94 -79.81 2.49
C MET A 1 -30.14 -78.53 2.71
N LYS A 2 -29.18 -78.21 1.81
CA LYS A 2 -28.60 -76.89 1.37
C LYS A 2 -28.55 -75.73 2.41
N LYS A 3 -27.51 -74.90 2.57
CA LYS A 3 -26.36 -74.50 1.74
C LYS A 3 -25.39 -73.65 2.60
N VAL A 4 -24.13 -73.64 2.17
CA VAL A 4 -22.93 -72.86 2.56
C VAL A 4 -23.14 -71.34 2.72
N SER A 5 -22.46 -70.71 3.69
CA SER A 5 -21.65 -69.52 3.44
C SER A 5 -20.49 -69.41 4.43
N LYS A 6 -19.32 -69.10 3.88
CA LYS A 6 -17.98 -69.01 4.44
C LYS A 6 -17.55 -67.54 4.31
N ARG A 7 -16.49 -67.15 5.03
CA ARG A 7 -15.65 -65.94 4.87
C ARG A 7 -16.03 -64.75 5.76
N ASP A 8 -15.12 -64.00 6.35
CA ASP A 8 -13.67 -64.14 6.55
C ASP A 8 -13.32 -63.25 7.75
N SER A 9 -12.21 -63.59 8.39
CA SER A 9 -11.42 -62.80 9.34
C SER A 9 -11.37 -61.30 9.03
N VAL A 10 -11.24 -60.46 10.07
CA VAL A 10 -10.14 -59.47 10.20
C VAL A 10 -10.32 -58.71 11.53
N ILE A 11 -9.33 -58.93 12.41
CA ILE A 11 -8.91 -58.02 13.47
C ILE A 11 -8.44 -56.72 12.79
N PHE A 12 -9.03 -55.57 13.10
CA PHE A 12 -8.38 -54.29 12.85
C PHE A 12 -8.52 -53.36 14.06
N ILE A 13 -7.37 -53.20 14.69
CA ILE A 13 -6.99 -52.18 15.66
C ILE A 13 -7.44 -50.80 15.14
N ILE A 14 -8.31 -50.11 15.89
CA ILE A 14 -8.52 -48.66 15.68
C ILE A 14 -7.51 -47.93 16.56
N ILE A 15 -6.35 -47.64 15.97
CA ILE A 15 -5.47 -46.54 16.36
C ILE A 15 -6.26 -45.26 16.08
N LEU A 16 -6.69 -44.54 17.13
CA LEU A 16 -7.21 -43.18 17.00
C LEU A 16 -6.01 -42.24 16.79
N SER A 17 -5.60 -42.17 15.52
CA SER A 17 -4.59 -41.26 14.99
C SER A 17 -5.06 -39.80 15.06
N LEU A 18 -4.12 -38.93 15.44
CA LEU A 18 -4.11 -37.48 15.18
C LEU A 18 -4.93 -37.08 13.94
N LEU A 19 -5.92 -36.22 14.14
CA LEU A 19 -6.38 -35.29 13.12
C LEU A 19 -5.97 -33.88 13.54
N LEU A 20 -4.85 -33.47 12.93
CA LEU A 20 -4.42 -32.10 12.78
C LEU A 20 -5.59 -31.23 12.28
N LEU A 21 -5.97 -30.23 13.08
CA LEU A 21 -6.55 -29.01 12.54
C LEU A 21 -5.53 -27.89 12.77
N PRO A 22 -4.69 -27.57 11.79
CA PRO A 22 -4.00 -26.29 11.81
C PRO A 22 -5.07 -25.22 11.60
N GLY A 23 -5.44 -24.53 12.68
CA GLY A 23 -6.21 -23.29 12.59
C GLY A 23 -5.46 -22.34 11.69
N MET A 24 -5.99 -22.14 10.48
CA MET A 24 -5.46 -21.24 9.47
C MET A 24 -5.44 -19.82 10.05
N SER A 25 -4.29 -19.36 10.49
CA SER A 25 -4.03 -17.93 10.63
C SER A 25 -3.72 -17.40 9.23
N ALA A 26 -4.76 -17.03 8.49
CA ALA A 26 -4.60 -16.21 7.30
C ALA A 26 -4.10 -14.83 7.76
N LEU A 27 -2.78 -14.68 7.87
CA LEU A 27 -2.16 -13.36 8.00
C LEU A 27 -2.50 -12.60 6.71
N ALA A 28 -3.31 -11.55 6.86
CA ALA A 28 -3.73 -10.71 5.75
C ALA A 28 -2.50 -10.03 5.14
N GLN A 29 -1.95 -10.60 4.08
CA GLN A 29 -1.08 -9.91 3.15
C GLN A 29 -1.81 -8.62 2.74
N ALA A 30 -1.17 -7.44 2.89
CA ALA A 30 -1.71 -6.21 2.36
C ALA A 30 -1.89 -6.39 0.85
N LYS A 31 -3.10 -6.75 0.43
CA LYS A 31 -3.42 -7.15 -0.93
C LYS A 31 -3.21 -5.94 -1.83
N ARG A 32 -2.09 -5.89 -2.55
CA ARG A 32 -1.90 -4.91 -3.60
C ARG A 32 -2.94 -5.19 -4.68
N TYR A 33 -3.91 -4.30 -4.80
CA TYR A 33 -5.01 -4.47 -5.74
C TYR A 33 -4.56 -4.11 -7.15
N LYS A 34 -4.54 -5.08 -8.07
CA LYS A 34 -4.23 -4.85 -9.50
C LYS A 34 -4.99 -3.66 -10.10
N ALA A 35 -6.25 -3.47 -9.69
CA ALA A 35 -7.08 -2.36 -10.17
C ALA A 35 -6.50 -0.97 -9.84
N TYR A 36 -5.72 -0.85 -8.78
CA TYR A 36 -5.12 0.41 -8.37
C TYR A 36 -3.84 0.65 -9.18
N ASP A 37 -3.04 -0.39 -9.43
CA ASP A 37 -1.89 -0.31 -10.35
C ASP A 37 -2.37 0.06 -11.76
N ASP A 38 -3.42 -0.60 -12.28
CA ASP A 38 -4.02 -0.30 -13.58
C ASP A 38 -4.48 1.17 -13.68
N TYR A 39 -5.08 1.69 -12.60
CA TYR A 39 -5.49 3.10 -12.54
C TYR A 39 -4.29 4.04 -12.57
N VAL A 40 -3.25 3.73 -11.78
CA VAL A 40 -2.01 4.52 -11.73
C VAL A 40 -1.36 4.55 -13.12
N ASP A 41 -1.21 3.40 -13.77
CA ASP A 41 -0.62 3.32 -15.10
C ASP A 41 -1.40 4.09 -16.15
N THR A 42 -2.73 4.04 -16.07
CA THR A 42 -3.62 4.77 -16.98
C THR A 42 -3.46 6.29 -16.83
N TYR A 43 -3.36 6.80 -15.59
CA TYR A 43 -3.48 8.24 -15.33
C TYR A 43 -2.18 8.92 -14.87
N LYS A 44 -1.07 8.19 -14.70
CA LYS A 44 0.22 8.75 -14.24
C LYS A 44 0.73 9.88 -15.14
N SER A 45 0.56 9.76 -16.45
CA SER A 45 0.98 10.77 -17.43
C SER A 45 0.25 12.10 -17.24
N ILE A 46 -1.07 12.06 -17.04
CA ILE A 46 -1.91 13.23 -16.78
C ILE A 46 -1.54 13.87 -15.44
N ALA A 47 -1.35 13.06 -14.38
CA ALA A 47 -0.95 13.56 -13.07
C ALA A 47 0.43 14.25 -13.10
N LEU A 48 1.40 13.72 -13.86
CA LEU A 48 2.71 14.33 -14.06
C LEU A 48 2.63 15.65 -14.83
N ASP A 49 1.84 15.73 -15.89
CA ASP A 49 1.62 16.98 -16.64
C ASP A 49 0.96 18.04 -15.75
N HIS A 50 -0.04 17.63 -14.96
CA HIS A 50 -0.73 18.52 -14.03
C HIS A 50 0.19 18.96 -12.89
N MET A 51 1.08 18.11 -12.40
CA MET A 51 2.12 18.53 -11.45
C MET A 51 3.02 19.60 -12.06
N LYS A 52 3.41 19.46 -13.33
CA LYS A 52 4.22 20.46 -14.04
C LYS A 52 3.47 21.78 -14.22
N LYS A 53 2.21 21.72 -14.66
CA LYS A 53 1.36 22.89 -15.00
C LYS A 53 0.78 23.60 -13.78
N HIS A 54 0.27 22.84 -12.83
CA HIS A 54 -0.51 23.33 -11.69
C HIS A 54 0.23 23.31 -10.37
N LYS A 55 1.40 22.65 -10.28
CA LYS A 55 2.25 22.58 -9.07
C LYS A 55 1.62 21.83 -7.90
N ILE A 56 0.74 20.88 -8.19
CA ILE A 56 0.17 19.93 -7.23
C ILE A 56 0.98 18.62 -7.34
N PRO A 57 1.42 17.97 -6.24
CA PRO A 57 2.15 16.70 -6.33
C PRO A 57 1.38 15.66 -7.16
N ALA A 58 2.07 14.94 -8.04
CA ALA A 58 1.47 13.91 -8.87
C ALA A 58 0.92 12.77 -7.98
N SER A 59 1.64 12.45 -6.90
CA SER A 59 1.22 11.45 -5.91
C SER A 59 -0.11 11.79 -5.25
N ILE A 60 -0.34 13.07 -4.91
CA ILE A 60 -1.59 13.55 -4.33
C ILE A 60 -2.74 13.41 -5.33
N THR A 61 -2.51 13.85 -6.56
CA THR A 61 -3.52 13.77 -7.62
C THR A 61 -3.94 12.31 -7.89
N LEU A 62 -2.97 11.39 -7.96
CA LEU A 62 -3.24 9.97 -8.18
C LEU A 62 -3.93 9.31 -6.98
N ALA A 63 -3.49 9.61 -5.76
CA ALA A 63 -4.08 9.04 -4.55
C ALA A 63 -5.52 9.51 -4.32
N GLN A 64 -5.80 10.80 -4.55
CA GLN A 64 -7.18 11.31 -4.52
C GLN A 64 -8.01 10.66 -5.63
N GLY A 65 -7.50 10.61 -6.87
CA GLY A 65 -8.19 9.91 -7.95
C GLY A 65 -8.54 8.47 -7.60
N LEU A 66 -7.59 7.70 -7.07
CA LEU A 66 -7.80 6.33 -6.60
C LEU A 66 -8.90 6.25 -5.52
N LEU A 67 -8.81 7.06 -4.47
CA LEU A 67 -9.70 7.02 -3.33
C LEU A 67 -11.13 7.43 -3.71
N GLU A 68 -11.28 8.57 -4.38
CA GLU A 68 -12.57 9.20 -4.68
C GLU A 68 -13.33 8.43 -5.79
N SER A 69 -12.61 7.84 -6.74
CA SER A 69 -13.23 7.08 -7.84
C SER A 69 -13.37 5.58 -7.56
N GLY A 70 -12.83 5.08 -6.45
CA GLY A 70 -12.69 3.65 -6.20
C GLY A 70 -11.86 2.97 -7.30
N ALA A 71 -10.72 3.55 -7.64
CA ALA A 71 -9.86 3.17 -8.79
C ALA A 71 -10.63 3.11 -10.12
N GLY A 72 -11.43 4.15 -10.41
CA GLY A 72 -12.18 4.34 -11.65
C GLY A 72 -13.45 3.50 -11.76
N LYS A 73 -13.79 2.72 -10.73
CA LYS A 73 -14.90 1.75 -10.78
C LYS A 73 -16.22 2.27 -10.27
N SER A 74 -16.23 3.40 -9.55
CA SER A 74 -17.47 4.00 -9.06
C SER A 74 -18.40 4.37 -10.22
N SER A 75 -19.72 4.33 -9.99
CA SER A 75 -20.67 4.72 -11.04
C SER A 75 -20.47 6.18 -11.46
N LEU A 76 -20.07 7.06 -10.53
CA LEU A 76 -19.81 8.46 -10.85
C LEU A 76 -18.59 8.62 -11.78
N ALA A 77 -17.53 7.85 -11.54
CA ALA A 77 -16.37 7.83 -12.42
C ALA A 77 -16.73 7.28 -13.81
N ARG A 78 -17.45 6.15 -13.87
CA ARG A 78 -17.79 5.47 -15.14
C ARG A 78 -18.82 6.22 -15.99
N ASP A 79 -19.86 6.78 -15.36
CA ASP A 79 -21.02 7.32 -16.08
C ASP A 79 -20.88 8.83 -16.34
N ALA A 80 -20.05 9.50 -15.54
CA ALA A 80 -19.87 10.96 -15.58
C ALA A 80 -18.42 11.41 -15.82
N ASN A 81 -17.46 10.48 -15.93
CA ASN A 81 -16.02 10.77 -15.99
C ASN A 81 -15.54 11.63 -14.80
N ASN A 82 -16.24 11.61 -13.66
CA ASN A 82 -15.92 12.44 -12.50
C ASN A 82 -15.17 11.60 -11.46
N HIS A 83 -13.84 11.67 -11.52
CA HIS A 83 -12.95 10.85 -10.70
C HIS A 83 -12.69 11.42 -9.31
N PHE A 84 -13.08 12.67 -9.04
CA PHE A 84 -12.76 13.39 -7.80
C PHE A 84 -13.99 13.80 -7.00
N GLY A 85 -15.18 13.32 -7.38
CA GLY A 85 -16.43 13.60 -6.66
C GLY A 85 -16.84 15.07 -6.67
N ILE A 86 -16.41 15.88 -7.65
CA ILE A 86 -16.64 17.33 -7.61
C ILE A 86 -18.14 17.62 -7.79
N LYS A 87 -18.74 18.24 -6.76
CA LYS A 87 -20.14 18.67 -6.76
C LYS A 87 -20.36 19.88 -7.68
N CYS A 88 -21.59 20.02 -8.16
CA CYS A 88 -22.02 21.22 -8.86
C CYS A 88 -21.97 22.41 -7.91
N HIS A 89 -21.38 23.49 -8.38
CA HIS A 89 -21.42 24.78 -7.70
C HIS A 89 -22.16 25.79 -8.60
N LYS A 90 -22.45 26.99 -8.09
CA LYS A 90 -23.26 28.00 -8.81
C LYS A 90 -22.67 28.39 -10.17
N ASP A 91 -21.35 28.29 -10.30
CA ASP A 91 -20.56 28.58 -11.50
C ASP A 91 -20.54 27.42 -12.53
N TRP A 92 -21.06 26.24 -12.19
CA TRP A 92 -21.00 25.08 -13.08
C TRP A 92 -22.10 25.08 -14.14
N THR A 93 -21.69 25.27 -15.40
CA THR A 93 -22.56 25.29 -16.59
C THR A 93 -22.46 24.02 -17.45
N GLY A 94 -21.54 23.11 -17.12
CA GLY A 94 -21.35 21.86 -17.85
C GLY A 94 -22.41 20.79 -17.54
N GLY A 95 -22.15 19.56 -18.00
CA GLY A 95 -23.02 18.42 -17.76
C GLY A 95 -23.20 18.13 -16.27
N LYS A 96 -24.34 17.55 -15.89
CA LYS A 96 -24.68 17.26 -14.48
C LYS A 96 -25.20 15.82 -14.35
N VAL A 97 -24.92 15.20 -13.22
CA VAL A 97 -25.53 13.95 -12.78
C VAL A 97 -26.01 14.14 -11.35
N TYR A 98 -27.21 13.67 -11.05
CA TYR A 98 -27.78 13.73 -9.70
C TYR A 98 -27.71 12.34 -9.08
N LYS A 99 -27.19 12.26 -7.87
CA LYS A 99 -27.07 11.00 -7.11
C LYS A 99 -27.19 11.28 -5.62
N ALA A 100 -27.69 10.31 -4.87
CA ALA A 100 -27.67 10.38 -3.42
C ALA A 100 -26.22 10.33 -2.90
N ASP A 101 -25.88 11.29 -2.05
CA ASP A 101 -24.63 11.37 -1.29
C ASP A 101 -24.94 11.97 0.10
N ASP A 102 -24.65 13.25 0.36
CA ASP A 102 -25.06 13.91 1.60
C ASP A 102 -26.58 14.15 1.63
N ASN A 103 -27.15 14.47 0.46
CA ASN A 103 -28.60 14.58 0.25
C ASN A 103 -29.05 13.58 -0.81
N LEU A 104 -30.36 13.31 -0.85
CA LEU A 104 -30.97 12.37 -1.81
C LEU A 104 -30.69 12.71 -3.28
N ASN A 105 -30.47 13.98 -3.60
CA ASN A 105 -30.25 14.50 -4.95
C ASN A 105 -29.07 15.48 -5.01
N ASP A 106 -27.91 15.07 -4.52
CA ASP A 106 -26.70 15.87 -4.71
C ASP A 106 -26.31 15.93 -6.19
N CYS A 107 -25.94 17.13 -6.63
CA CYS A 107 -25.52 17.37 -8.00
C CYS A 107 -24.01 17.22 -8.12
N PHE A 108 -23.57 16.40 -9.07
CA PHE A 108 -22.18 16.21 -9.43
C PHE A 108 -21.90 16.68 -10.85
N ARG A 109 -20.70 17.21 -11.08
CA ARG A 109 -20.24 17.61 -12.40
C ARG A 109 -20.09 16.37 -13.29
N LYS A 110 -20.45 16.49 -14.56
CA LYS A 110 -20.24 15.47 -15.61
C LYS A 110 -19.34 16.02 -16.69
N TYR A 111 -18.35 15.21 -17.06
CA TYR A 111 -17.31 15.56 -18.00
C TYR A 111 -17.38 14.69 -19.25
N LYS A 112 -16.84 15.20 -20.36
CA LYS A 112 -16.80 14.45 -21.63
C LYS A 112 -15.75 13.34 -21.60
N LYS A 113 -14.63 13.60 -20.92
CA LYS A 113 -13.51 12.66 -20.74
C LYS A 113 -12.90 12.81 -19.35
N VAL A 114 -12.14 11.82 -18.91
CA VAL A 114 -11.56 11.77 -17.56
C VAL A 114 -10.59 12.93 -17.33
N GLU A 115 -9.81 13.31 -18.35
CA GLU A 115 -8.84 14.40 -18.32
C GLU A 115 -9.48 15.73 -17.92
N ASP A 116 -10.72 15.98 -18.34
CA ASP A 116 -11.44 17.20 -17.99
C ASP A 116 -11.72 17.26 -16.48
N SER A 117 -11.96 16.11 -15.83
CA SER A 117 -12.12 16.04 -14.38
C SER A 117 -10.80 16.25 -13.63
N TYR A 118 -9.68 15.80 -14.19
CA TYR A 118 -8.34 16.06 -13.65
C TYR A 118 -8.00 17.56 -13.73
N GLU A 119 -8.37 18.23 -14.83
CA GLU A 119 -8.13 19.67 -14.98
C GLU A 119 -9.01 20.44 -14.01
N ASP A 120 -10.29 20.11 -13.92
CA ASP A 120 -11.22 20.75 -12.99
C ASP A 120 -10.84 20.54 -11.52
N HIS A 121 -10.37 19.34 -11.16
CA HIS A 121 -9.78 19.07 -9.84
C HIS A 121 -8.57 19.97 -9.55
N SER A 122 -7.69 20.15 -10.54
CA SER A 122 -6.51 21.02 -10.39
C SER A 122 -6.90 22.48 -10.20
N GLN A 123 -7.94 22.94 -10.91
CA GLN A 123 -8.51 24.29 -10.74
C GLN A 123 -9.23 24.44 -9.39
N PHE A 124 -9.94 23.41 -8.94
CA PHE A 124 -10.59 23.38 -7.63
C PHE A 124 -9.57 23.56 -6.49
N LEU A 125 -8.45 22.85 -6.55
CA LEU A 125 -7.36 22.98 -5.59
C LEU A 125 -6.61 24.32 -5.67
N LYS A 126 -6.78 25.11 -6.73
CA LYS A 126 -6.22 26.48 -6.81
C LYS A 126 -7.05 27.55 -6.11
N ARG A 127 -8.24 27.21 -5.60
CA ARG A 127 -9.08 28.15 -4.85
C ARG A 127 -8.36 28.64 -3.59
N SER A 128 -8.65 29.88 -3.17
CA SER A 128 -7.98 30.57 -2.06
C SER A 128 -7.84 29.74 -0.78
N ARG A 129 -8.88 28.95 -0.43
CA ARG A 129 -8.89 27.99 0.68
C ARG A 129 -7.65 27.09 0.72
N TYR A 130 -7.20 26.60 -0.43
CA TYR A 130 -6.10 25.64 -0.56
C TYR A 130 -4.76 26.30 -0.89
N SER A 131 -4.74 27.63 -1.05
CA SER A 131 -3.51 28.38 -1.36
C SER A 131 -2.33 28.11 -0.40
N PRO A 132 -2.53 27.85 0.92
CA PRO A 132 -1.42 27.51 1.80
C PRO A 132 -0.66 26.25 1.38
N LEU A 133 -1.29 25.29 0.70
CA LEU A 133 -0.66 24.05 0.26
C LEU A 133 0.46 24.30 -0.76
N PHE A 134 0.34 25.33 -1.58
CA PHE A 134 1.31 25.66 -2.62
C PHE A 134 2.60 26.30 -2.08
N SER A 135 2.65 26.61 -0.77
CA SER A 135 3.88 26.98 -0.08
C SER A 135 4.73 25.77 0.32
N LEU A 136 4.15 24.57 0.32
CA LEU A 136 4.85 23.34 0.64
C LEU A 136 5.75 22.91 -0.51
N LYS A 137 6.79 22.13 -0.20
CA LYS A 137 7.62 21.50 -1.23
C LYS A 137 6.74 20.56 -2.06
N ILE A 138 6.98 20.51 -3.36
CA ILE A 138 6.23 19.63 -4.29
C ILE A 138 6.41 18.14 -3.96
N THR A 139 7.47 17.78 -3.22
CA THR A 139 7.73 16.42 -2.74
C THR A 139 7.13 16.13 -1.36
N ASP A 140 6.48 17.11 -0.71
CA ASP A 140 5.90 16.96 0.62
C ASP A 140 4.43 16.53 0.56
N TYR A 141 4.17 15.36 -0.05
CA TYR A 141 2.82 14.83 -0.15
C TYR A 141 2.16 14.63 1.23
N ARG A 142 2.94 14.38 2.30
CA ARG A 142 2.38 14.23 3.64
C ARG A 142 1.88 15.57 4.21
N GLY A 143 2.61 16.65 3.98
CA GLY A 143 2.15 18.00 4.28
C GLY A 143 0.90 18.35 3.48
N TRP A 144 0.89 18.03 2.18
CA TRP A 144 -0.27 18.23 1.31
C TRP A 144 -1.52 17.48 1.80
N ALA A 145 -1.42 16.17 2.08
CA ALA A 145 -2.54 15.36 2.55
C ALA A 145 -3.14 15.88 3.87
N ARG A 146 -2.30 16.23 4.84
CA ARG A 146 -2.74 16.81 6.12
C ARG A 146 -3.38 18.17 5.94
N GLY A 147 -2.78 19.02 5.10
CA GLY A 147 -3.32 20.34 4.82
C GLY A 147 -4.66 20.27 4.08
N LEU A 148 -4.83 19.35 3.13
CA LEU A 148 -6.12 19.10 2.47
C LEU A 148 -7.22 18.77 3.49
N GLN A 149 -6.93 17.89 4.45
CA GLN A 149 -7.86 17.56 5.52
C GLN A 149 -8.15 18.78 6.42
N GLN A 150 -7.12 19.47 6.90
CA GLN A 150 -7.27 20.65 7.77
C GLN A 150 -8.05 21.78 7.11
N LEU A 151 -7.92 21.94 5.78
CA LEU A 151 -8.62 22.94 4.99
C LEU A 151 -10.01 22.48 4.53
N GLY A 152 -10.45 21.29 4.98
CA GLY A 152 -11.81 20.79 4.76
C GLY A 152 -12.08 20.33 3.34
N TYR A 153 -11.13 19.62 2.73
CA TYR A 153 -11.36 18.92 1.45
C TYR A 153 -12.36 17.78 1.62
N ALA A 154 -12.23 16.99 2.70
CA ALA A 154 -13.13 15.89 3.06
C ALA A 154 -13.56 15.99 4.52
N THR A 155 -14.75 15.48 4.84
CA THR A 155 -15.28 15.40 6.21
C THR A 155 -14.71 14.21 6.99
N ASP A 156 -14.12 13.24 6.30
CA ASP A 156 -13.50 12.06 6.89
C ASP A 156 -12.27 12.42 7.75
N GLN A 157 -12.31 12.04 9.03
CA GLN A 157 -11.23 12.29 9.99
C GLN A 157 -9.95 11.49 9.69
N ALA A 158 -10.03 10.43 8.89
CA ALA A 158 -8.89 9.63 8.47
C ALA A 158 -8.38 9.99 7.07
N TYR A 159 -8.91 11.04 6.43
CA TYR A 159 -8.64 11.36 5.03
C TYR A 159 -7.15 11.47 4.69
N ALA A 160 -6.40 12.26 5.45
CA ALA A 160 -4.96 12.42 5.21
C ALA A 160 -4.21 11.09 5.35
N ASN A 161 -4.57 10.28 6.34
CA ASN A 161 -3.95 8.97 6.55
C ASN A 161 -4.25 8.01 5.40
N LYS A 162 -5.48 8.02 4.86
CA LYS A 162 -5.85 7.21 3.69
C LYS A 162 -5.05 7.60 2.45
N LEU A 163 -4.89 8.90 2.19
CA LEU A 163 -4.06 9.38 1.07
C LEU A 163 -2.59 9.01 1.26
N ILE A 164 -2.03 9.27 2.43
CA ILE A 164 -0.64 8.92 2.74
C ILE A 164 -0.41 7.43 2.56
N LYS A 165 -1.33 6.59 3.07
CA LYS A 165 -1.26 5.14 2.93
C LYS A 165 -1.29 4.72 1.46
N LEU A 166 -2.19 5.27 0.64
CA LEU A 166 -2.24 4.99 -0.81
C LEU A 166 -0.95 5.39 -1.52
N ILE A 167 -0.42 6.58 -1.21
CA ILE A 167 0.83 7.08 -1.79
C ILE A 167 2.02 6.19 -1.42
N GLU A 168 2.02 5.65 -0.20
CA GLU A 168 3.08 4.77 0.30
C GLU A 168 2.95 3.34 -0.22
N ASP A 169 1.77 2.73 -0.10
CA ASP A 169 1.46 1.38 -0.57
C ASP A 169 1.75 1.23 -2.07
N TYR A 170 1.40 2.25 -2.88
CA TYR A 170 1.56 2.25 -4.33
C TYR A 170 2.76 3.09 -4.81
N GLU A 171 3.59 3.55 -3.88
CA GLU A 171 4.84 4.27 -4.16
C GLU A 171 4.69 5.50 -5.06
N LEU A 172 3.52 6.13 -5.05
CA LEU A 172 3.18 7.25 -5.94
C LEU A 172 4.11 8.46 -5.74
N TYR A 173 4.74 8.56 -4.57
CA TYR A 173 5.73 9.60 -4.24
C TYR A 173 6.94 9.60 -5.18
N GLN A 174 7.19 8.51 -5.91
CA GLN A 174 8.26 8.47 -6.90
C GLN A 174 8.03 9.47 -8.05
N TYR A 175 6.77 9.76 -8.36
CA TYR A 175 6.38 10.69 -9.41
C TYR A 175 6.57 12.17 -9.04
N ASP A 176 6.78 12.48 -7.76
CA ASP A 176 6.96 13.87 -7.30
C ASP A 176 8.40 14.38 -7.44
N LYS A 177 9.37 13.49 -7.65
CA LYS A 177 10.78 13.85 -7.72
C LYS A 177 11.11 14.48 -9.06
N LYS A 178 11.56 15.74 -9.06
CA LYS A 178 12.19 16.35 -10.23
C LYS A 178 13.55 15.68 -10.47
N GLY A 179 13.77 15.10 -11.65
CA GLY A 179 15.11 14.74 -12.10
C GLY A 179 15.33 13.31 -12.59
N LYS A 180 14.29 12.50 -12.80
CA LYS A 180 14.39 11.39 -13.75
C LYS A 180 13.52 11.70 -14.96
N SER A 181 14.09 11.62 -16.15
CA SER A 181 13.31 11.75 -17.37
C SER A 181 12.30 10.58 -17.45
N THR A 182 11.18 10.77 -18.15
CA THR A 182 10.24 9.69 -18.42
C THR A 182 10.92 8.50 -19.10
N SER A 183 11.96 8.74 -19.92
CA SER A 183 12.74 7.67 -20.55
C SER A 183 13.63 6.94 -19.56
N GLU A 184 14.19 7.61 -18.55
CA GLU A 184 15.01 6.96 -17.52
C GLU A 184 14.16 6.11 -16.58
N LEU A 185 12.95 6.57 -16.23
CA LEU A 185 11.99 5.76 -15.47
C LEU A 185 11.53 4.55 -16.29
N GLN A 186 11.25 4.75 -17.59
CA GLN A 186 10.89 3.67 -18.50
C GLN A 186 12.05 2.70 -18.76
N GLU A 187 13.30 3.15 -18.83
CA GLU A 187 14.48 2.29 -19.03
C GLU A 187 14.81 1.46 -17.78
N GLU A 188 14.63 2.02 -16.58
CA GLU A 188 14.75 1.27 -15.31
C GLU A 188 13.64 0.22 -15.19
N GLU A 189 12.41 0.60 -15.53
CA GLU A 189 11.25 -0.29 -15.61
C GLU A 189 11.47 -1.37 -16.69
N GLN A 190 11.96 -1.03 -17.88
CA GLN A 190 12.21 -1.98 -18.97
C GLN A 190 13.37 -2.92 -18.66
N ARG A 191 14.48 -2.44 -18.07
CA ARG A 191 15.59 -3.31 -17.62
C ARG A 191 15.11 -4.29 -16.56
N PHE A 192 14.26 -3.84 -15.65
CA PHE A 192 13.65 -4.68 -14.63
C PHE A 192 12.69 -5.72 -15.24
N LEU A 193 11.84 -5.32 -16.20
CA LEU A 193 10.90 -6.21 -16.90
C LEU A 193 11.60 -7.22 -17.85
N THR A 194 12.80 -6.90 -18.35
CA THR A 194 13.58 -7.82 -19.20
C THR A 194 14.33 -8.90 -18.43
N GLN A 195 14.50 -8.74 -17.12
CA GLN A 195 14.99 -9.81 -16.26
C GLN A 195 13.80 -10.59 -15.72
N ASN A 196 13.71 -11.87 -16.09
CA ASN A 196 12.60 -12.74 -15.75
C ASN A 196 12.72 -13.20 -14.28
N TYR A 197 12.63 -12.23 -13.36
CA TYR A 197 12.64 -12.46 -11.93
C TYR A 197 11.33 -13.14 -11.50
N LYS A 198 11.43 -14.15 -10.65
CA LYS A 198 10.28 -14.78 -9.99
C LYS A 198 9.59 -13.77 -9.06
N HIS A 199 10.36 -12.87 -8.46
CA HIS A 199 9.89 -11.88 -7.49
C HIS A 199 9.93 -10.46 -8.04
N THR A 200 8.94 -9.67 -7.65
CA THR A 200 8.92 -8.22 -7.87
C THR A 200 9.45 -7.51 -6.62
N PRO A 201 10.55 -6.73 -6.70
CA PRO A 201 10.99 -5.85 -5.63
C PRO A 201 10.02 -4.69 -5.42
N TYR A 202 9.91 -4.31 -4.16
CA TYR A 202 9.13 -3.19 -3.64
C TYR A 202 10.05 -2.31 -2.79
N LYS A 203 9.64 -1.07 -2.51
CA LYS A 203 10.41 -0.17 -1.64
C LYS A 203 9.53 0.54 -0.62
N THR A 204 9.78 0.28 0.66
CA THR A 204 9.13 0.98 1.78
C THR A 204 10.18 1.62 2.67
N HIS A 205 9.91 2.82 3.21
CA HIS A 205 10.86 3.56 4.07
C HIS A 205 12.28 3.65 3.48
N ASN A 206 12.39 3.78 2.15
CA ASN A 206 13.64 3.77 1.39
C ASN A 206 14.49 2.48 1.55
N LEU A 207 13.88 1.36 1.88
CA LEU A 207 14.48 0.03 1.91
C LEU A 207 13.81 -0.84 0.85
N VAL A 208 14.61 -1.49 0.00
CA VAL A 208 14.11 -2.41 -1.01
C VAL A 208 13.86 -3.79 -0.38
N TYR A 209 12.76 -4.43 -0.74
CA TYR A 209 12.39 -5.77 -0.29
C TYR A 209 11.62 -6.54 -1.35
N VAL A 210 11.52 -7.86 -1.22
CA VAL A 210 10.54 -8.70 -1.94
C VAL A 210 9.60 -9.36 -0.96
N ILE A 211 8.49 -9.88 -1.46
CA ILE A 211 7.56 -10.70 -0.68
C ILE A 211 7.83 -12.16 -1.04
N ALA A 212 8.15 -12.98 -0.04
CA ALA A 212 8.35 -14.40 -0.22
C ALA A 212 7.08 -15.08 -0.74
N GLN A 213 7.24 -16.02 -1.67
CA GLN A 213 6.23 -16.93 -2.21
C GLN A 213 6.35 -18.32 -1.54
N ASP A 214 5.43 -19.23 -1.88
CA ASP A 214 5.50 -20.62 -1.40
C ASP A 214 6.83 -21.27 -1.83
N GLU A 215 7.39 -22.06 -0.91
CA GLU A 215 8.68 -22.78 -1.06
C GLU A 215 9.92 -21.88 -1.21
N ASP A 216 9.83 -20.57 -0.95
CA ASP A 216 11.00 -19.71 -0.98
C ASP A 216 11.98 -19.97 0.16
N THR A 217 13.24 -19.69 -0.13
CA THR A 217 14.33 -19.63 0.83
C THR A 217 15.09 -18.34 0.66
N TYR A 218 15.76 -17.87 1.74
CA TYR A 218 16.65 -16.71 1.64
C TYR A 218 17.76 -16.97 0.63
N GLU A 219 18.23 -18.21 0.51
CA GLU A 219 19.20 -18.64 -0.48
C GLU A 219 18.68 -18.46 -1.91
N GLY A 220 17.45 -18.90 -2.19
CA GLY A 220 16.83 -18.77 -3.51
C GLY A 220 16.65 -17.31 -3.92
N ILE A 221 16.08 -16.50 -3.03
CA ILE A 221 15.90 -15.05 -3.26
C ILE A 221 17.25 -14.35 -3.39
N ALA A 222 18.26 -14.73 -2.60
CA ALA A 222 19.59 -14.15 -2.69
C ALA A 222 20.23 -14.44 -4.05
N VAL A 223 20.16 -15.68 -4.54
CA VAL A 223 20.67 -16.06 -5.86
C VAL A 223 19.96 -15.28 -6.96
N GLU A 224 18.64 -15.18 -6.89
CA GLU A 224 17.82 -14.46 -7.86
C GLU A 224 18.28 -13.01 -8.04
N PHE A 225 18.48 -12.28 -6.94
CA PHE A 225 18.87 -10.87 -6.98
C PHE A 225 20.38 -10.63 -6.87
N GLY A 226 21.20 -11.69 -6.93
CA GLY A 226 22.66 -11.57 -6.90
C GLY A 226 23.26 -11.19 -5.54
N PHE A 227 22.58 -11.49 -4.44
CA PHE A 227 23.08 -11.31 -3.07
C PHE A 227 23.76 -12.59 -2.52
N LYS A 228 24.56 -12.42 -1.46
CA LYS A 228 25.00 -13.55 -0.64
C LYS A 228 23.89 -13.89 0.36
N ALA A 229 23.49 -15.16 0.43
CA ALA A 229 22.44 -15.64 1.35
C ALA A 229 22.68 -15.17 2.80
N LYS A 230 23.91 -15.31 3.29
CA LYS A 230 24.33 -14.83 4.61
C LYS A 230 24.07 -13.34 4.86
N ASP A 231 24.32 -12.51 3.86
CA ASP A 231 24.07 -11.06 3.98
C ASP A 231 22.57 -10.79 3.99
N LEU A 232 21.79 -11.50 3.17
CA LEU A 232 20.34 -11.37 3.13
C LEU A 232 19.70 -11.80 4.47
N CYS A 233 20.09 -12.93 5.04
CA CYS A 233 19.64 -13.36 6.38
C CYS A 233 20.00 -12.31 7.45
N LYS A 234 21.21 -11.75 7.38
CA LYS A 234 21.67 -10.69 8.30
C LYS A 234 20.87 -9.39 8.16
N TYR A 235 20.42 -9.04 6.96
CA TYR A 235 19.59 -7.84 6.74
C TYR A 235 18.19 -8.01 7.35
N ASN A 236 17.69 -9.24 7.33
CA ASN A 236 16.37 -9.63 7.83
C ASN A 236 16.37 -10.06 9.31
N GLU A 237 17.53 -9.99 9.98
CA GLU A 237 17.70 -10.31 11.41
C GLU A 237 17.38 -11.77 11.76
N VAL A 238 17.69 -12.71 10.86
CA VAL A 238 17.46 -14.16 11.01
C VAL A 238 18.76 -14.96 10.84
N PRO A 239 18.85 -16.18 11.43
CA PRO A 239 19.98 -17.09 11.18
C PRO A 239 19.95 -17.67 9.75
N GLU A 240 21.08 -18.21 9.29
CA GLU A 240 21.16 -18.99 8.04
C GLU A 240 20.26 -20.23 8.15
N GLY A 241 19.53 -20.56 7.07
CA GLY A 241 18.55 -21.65 7.08
C GLY A 241 17.24 -21.37 7.85
N PHE A 242 16.98 -20.13 8.28
CA PHE A 242 15.69 -19.78 8.87
C PHE A 242 14.56 -19.94 7.82
N PRO A 243 13.46 -20.64 8.15
CA PRO A 243 12.39 -20.88 7.19
C PRO A 243 11.68 -19.58 6.83
N LEU A 244 11.40 -19.38 5.54
CA LEU A 244 10.52 -18.32 5.04
C LEU A 244 9.11 -18.86 4.86
N LYS A 245 8.13 -18.01 5.14
CA LYS A 245 6.72 -18.27 4.81
C LYS A 245 6.29 -17.34 3.69
N ALA A 246 5.38 -17.81 2.85
CA ALA A 246 4.75 -16.95 1.86
C ALA A 246 4.11 -15.72 2.55
N GLY A 247 4.39 -14.53 2.02
CA GLY A 247 3.98 -13.26 2.60
C GLY A 247 5.04 -12.55 3.45
N ASP A 248 6.13 -13.22 3.84
CA ASP A 248 7.22 -12.59 4.60
C ASP A 248 7.93 -11.52 3.75
N LEU A 249 8.29 -10.40 4.39
CA LEU A 249 9.08 -9.35 3.74
C LEU A 249 10.57 -9.67 3.85
N VAL A 250 11.24 -9.73 2.70
CA VAL A 250 12.67 -10.01 2.60
C VAL A 250 13.40 -8.76 2.11
N TYR A 251 14.02 -8.05 3.05
CA TYR A 251 14.77 -6.82 2.78
C TYR A 251 16.14 -7.11 2.18
N PHE A 252 16.50 -6.35 1.15
CA PHE A 252 17.83 -6.38 0.52
C PHE A 252 18.85 -5.46 1.19
N GLU A 253 18.44 -4.76 2.23
CA GLU A 253 19.27 -3.84 3.01
C GLU A 253 18.97 -3.98 4.50
N LYS A 254 19.95 -3.67 5.36
CA LYS A 254 19.73 -3.68 6.81
C LYS A 254 18.61 -2.70 7.17
N LYS A 255 17.62 -3.19 7.91
CA LYS A 255 16.62 -2.34 8.56
C LYS A 255 17.27 -1.21 9.37
N LYS A 256 16.59 -0.07 9.45
CA LYS A 256 17.07 1.15 10.11
C LYS A 256 17.06 1.00 11.61
N SER A 257 17.82 1.85 12.30
CA SER A 257 17.85 1.86 13.76
C SER A 257 16.59 2.47 14.38
N LYS A 258 15.88 3.29 13.60
CA LYS A 258 14.65 4.02 13.92
C LYS A 258 13.93 4.37 12.63
N ALA A 259 12.64 4.65 12.71
CA ALA A 259 11.86 5.03 11.56
C ALA A 259 12.23 6.44 11.06
N ASP A 260 11.95 6.67 9.78
CA ASP A 260 12.07 7.99 9.19
C ASP A 260 11.02 8.95 9.78
N LYS A 261 11.27 10.25 9.72
CA LYS A 261 10.21 11.22 10.04
C LYS A 261 9.11 11.11 8.96
N PRO A 262 7.82 11.26 9.31
CA PRO A 262 7.29 11.71 10.60
C PRO A 262 6.84 10.55 11.52
N TYR A 263 7.32 9.32 11.33
CA TYR A 263 6.91 8.18 12.16
C TYR A 263 7.63 8.23 13.51
N TYR A 264 6.97 8.82 14.51
CA TYR A 264 7.48 8.92 15.88
C TYR A 264 7.01 7.75 16.73
N ASP A 265 5.79 7.31 16.51
CA ASP A 265 5.13 6.24 17.22
C ASP A 265 4.20 5.45 16.30
N HIS A 266 3.72 4.33 16.83
CA HIS A 266 2.74 3.46 16.22
C HIS A 266 1.77 2.98 17.30
N VAL A 267 0.48 3.07 17.03
CA VAL A 267 -0.58 2.52 17.88
C VAL A 267 -0.84 1.09 17.42
N VAL A 268 -0.56 0.12 18.28
CA VAL A 268 -0.69 -1.31 17.99
C VAL A 268 -2.14 -1.65 17.66
N GLN A 269 -2.33 -2.37 16.56
CA GLN A 269 -3.60 -2.90 16.08
C GLN A 269 -3.76 -4.38 16.46
N VAL A 270 -5.00 -4.88 16.38
CA VAL A 270 -5.32 -6.29 16.68
C VAL A 270 -4.45 -7.24 15.85
N GLY A 271 -3.74 -8.14 16.54
CA GLY A 271 -2.94 -9.19 15.92
C GLY A 271 -1.53 -8.78 15.47
N GLU A 272 -1.13 -7.53 15.70
CA GLU A 272 0.24 -7.10 15.43
C GLU A 272 1.23 -7.64 16.47
N SER A 273 2.48 -7.81 16.04
CA SER A 273 3.60 -8.20 16.87
C SER A 273 4.73 -7.19 16.73
N MET A 274 5.69 -7.21 17.67
CA MET A 274 6.90 -6.39 17.54
C MET A 274 7.67 -6.70 16.24
N HIS A 275 7.59 -7.94 15.75
CA HIS A 275 8.17 -8.33 14.47
C HIS A 275 7.42 -7.71 13.28
N SER A 276 6.09 -7.81 13.22
CA SER A 276 5.31 -7.25 12.11
C SER A 276 5.45 -5.73 12.03
N ILE A 277 5.47 -5.05 13.18
CA ILE A 277 5.69 -3.59 13.26
C ILE A 277 7.12 -3.23 12.85
N SER A 278 8.12 -4.04 13.24
CA SER A 278 9.50 -3.91 12.79
C SER A 278 9.61 -3.98 11.26
N GLN A 279 8.94 -4.95 10.63
CA GLN A 279 8.90 -5.07 9.18
C GLN A 279 8.19 -3.87 8.56
N LEU A 280 6.98 -3.52 9.03
CA LEU A 280 6.19 -2.41 8.50
C LEU A 280 7.01 -1.12 8.33
N TYR A 281 7.75 -0.72 9.36
CA TYR A 281 8.56 0.51 9.34
C TYR A 281 10.00 0.32 8.87
N GLY A 282 10.40 -0.92 8.55
CA GLY A 282 11.79 -1.25 8.24
C GLY A 282 12.75 -0.87 9.37
N VAL A 283 12.33 -1.05 10.64
CA VAL A 283 13.12 -0.77 11.84
C VAL A 283 13.58 -2.08 12.45
N LYS A 284 14.82 -2.14 12.93
CA LYS A 284 15.34 -3.35 13.59
C LYS A 284 14.51 -3.72 14.81
N VAL A 285 14.06 -4.97 14.91
CA VAL A 285 13.17 -5.42 15.99
C VAL A 285 13.80 -5.20 17.37
N LYS A 286 15.11 -5.48 17.51
CA LYS A 286 15.86 -5.23 18.74
C LYS A 286 15.85 -3.77 19.16
N ASN A 287 15.86 -2.85 18.20
CA ASN A 287 15.84 -1.43 18.48
C ASN A 287 14.44 -0.97 18.84
N LEU A 288 13.40 -1.56 18.23
CA LEU A 288 12.02 -1.31 18.60
C LEU A 288 11.77 -1.66 20.08
N TYR A 289 12.22 -2.84 20.54
CA TYR A 289 12.19 -3.21 21.97
C TYR A 289 12.96 -2.21 22.84
N LYS A 290 14.21 -1.90 22.46
CA LYS A 290 15.07 -0.99 23.21
C LYS A 290 14.48 0.43 23.35
N MET A 291 13.94 1.00 22.27
CA MET A 291 13.36 2.36 22.29
C MET A 291 12.12 2.43 23.17
N ASN A 292 11.38 1.32 23.29
CA ASN A 292 10.18 1.20 24.10
C ASN A 292 10.42 0.70 25.52
N LYS A 293 11.69 0.45 25.90
CA LYS A 293 12.08 -0.10 27.20
C LYS A 293 11.32 -1.40 27.53
N LYS A 294 11.14 -2.24 26.53
CA LYS A 294 10.50 -3.56 26.64
C LYS A 294 11.54 -4.66 26.50
N ASP A 295 11.38 -5.74 27.23
CA ASP A 295 12.11 -6.99 27.01
C ASP A 295 11.50 -7.80 25.86
N TYR A 296 12.16 -8.88 25.43
CA TYR A 296 11.71 -9.71 24.31
C TYR A 296 10.50 -10.60 24.61
N GLU A 297 10.07 -10.71 25.86
CA GLU A 297 8.85 -11.43 26.26
C GLU A 297 7.61 -10.55 26.16
N TYR A 298 7.78 -9.23 26.04
CA TYR A 298 6.68 -8.31 25.81
C TYR A 298 5.95 -8.60 24.49
N VAL A 299 4.67 -8.96 24.64
CA VAL A 299 3.72 -9.08 23.54
C VAL A 299 2.90 -7.78 23.47
N PRO A 300 2.92 -7.06 22.34
CA PRO A 300 2.16 -5.82 22.21
C PRO A 300 0.65 -6.10 22.17
N VAL A 301 -0.14 -5.24 22.82
CA VAL A 301 -1.60 -5.34 22.88
C VAL A 301 -2.21 -4.17 22.12
N GLU A 302 -3.40 -4.37 21.54
CA GLU A 302 -4.15 -3.32 20.86
C GLU A 302 -4.22 -2.04 21.71
N GLY A 303 -3.92 -0.90 21.09
CA GLY A 303 -3.90 0.40 21.75
C GLY A 303 -2.56 0.79 22.39
N ASP A 304 -1.61 -0.14 22.53
CA ASP A 304 -0.26 0.20 22.97
C ASP A 304 0.39 1.20 22.01
N VAL A 305 1.11 2.18 22.56
CA VAL A 305 1.82 3.18 21.76
C VAL A 305 3.33 2.88 21.79
N LEU A 306 3.86 2.43 20.66
CA LEU A 306 5.27 2.09 20.51
C LEU A 306 6.02 3.21 19.79
N ARG A 307 7.05 3.76 20.43
CA ARG A 307 8.01 4.68 19.82
C ARG A 307 8.79 3.98 18.71
N LEU A 308 8.86 4.63 17.57
CA LEU A 308 9.62 4.18 16.40
C LEU A 308 10.96 4.93 16.26
N ARG A 309 11.18 5.96 17.08
CA ARG A 309 12.30 6.91 16.92
C ARG A 309 12.78 7.55 18.21
#